data_AF-A0A8H4Q4P3-F1
#
_entry.id   AF-A0A8H4Q4P3-F1
#
_cell.length_a   1.000
_cell.length_b   1.000
_cell.length_c   1.000
_cell.angle_alpha   90.00
_cell.angle_beta   90.00
_cell.angle_gamma   90.00
#
_symmetry.space_group_name_H-M   'P 1'
#
loop_
_entity.id
_entity.type
_entity.pdbx_description
1 polymer ?
#
loop_
_entity_poly.entity_id
_entity_poly.type
_entity_poly.pdbx_seq_one_letter_code
_entity_poly.pdbx_strand_id
1 'polypeptide(L)'
;MVDDESLRRDLNATPQFIGALTELVWTQIENVAVDLESFCHHAGRSTVTTADVLLLARKNSDLLTLMRAYVEERKGGREGRD
;
A
#
# COMPACT_ATOMS: atom_id res chain seq x y z
N MET A 1 -9.02 6.16 8.05
CA MET A 1 -10.14 5.77 7.16
C MET A 1 -10.96 7.02 6.83
N VAL A 2 -11.94 6.95 5.91
CA VAL A 2 -12.75 8.13 5.53
C VAL A 2 -13.41 8.79 6.74
N ASP A 3 -13.93 7.96 7.66
CA ASP A 3 -14.57 8.43 8.89
C ASP A 3 -13.58 9.18 9.79
N ASP A 4 -12.40 8.62 10.04
CA ASP A 4 -11.36 9.28 10.86
C ASP A 4 -10.96 10.65 10.28
N GLU A 5 -10.83 10.73 8.95
CA GLU A 5 -10.43 11.96 8.29
C GLU A 5 -11.56 13.01 8.27
N SER A 6 -12.80 12.55 8.15
CA SER A 6 -14.02 13.39 8.24
C SER A 6 -14.12 14.02 9.63
N LEU A 7 -13.93 13.22 10.69
CA LEU A 7 -13.88 13.70 12.07
C LEU A 7 -12.72 14.68 12.30
N ARG A 8 -11.53 14.36 11.79
CA ARG A 8 -10.34 15.21 11.97
C ARG A 8 -10.47 16.58 11.32
N ARG A 9 -11.19 16.66 10.20
CA ARG A 9 -11.38 17.90 9.43
C ARG A 9 -12.68 18.63 9.75
N ASP A 10 -13.52 18.09 10.61
CA ASP A 10 -14.87 18.59 10.87
C ASP A 10 -15.69 18.74 9.57
N LEU A 11 -15.65 17.70 8.73
CA LEU A 11 -16.34 17.64 7.45
C LEU A 11 -17.11 16.33 7.32
N ASN A 12 -18.19 16.34 6.54
CA ASN A 12 -18.92 15.12 6.21
C ASN A 12 -18.55 14.65 4.79
N ALA A 13 -18.25 13.35 4.66
CA ALA A 13 -18.16 12.69 3.37
C ALA A 13 -19.57 12.34 2.85
N THR A 14 -19.84 12.66 1.58
CA THR A 14 -21.14 12.28 0.98
C THR A 14 -21.18 10.77 0.70
N PRO A 15 -22.37 10.14 0.67
CA PRO A 15 -22.49 8.74 0.28
C PRO A 15 -21.91 8.46 -1.11
N GLN A 16 -22.03 9.41 -2.04
CA GLN A 16 -21.48 9.31 -3.39
C GLN A 16 -19.96 9.31 -3.39
N PHE A 17 -19.32 10.16 -2.57
CA PHE A 17 -17.87 10.17 -2.43
C PHE A 17 -17.37 8.86 -1.83
N ILE A 18 -18.04 8.36 -0.79
CA ILE A 18 -17.70 7.07 -0.15
C ILE A 18 -17.80 5.92 -1.17
N GLY A 19 -18.90 5.88 -1.95
CA GLY A 19 -19.10 4.89 -3.01
C GLY A 19 -18.01 4.96 -4.08
N ALA A 20 -17.76 6.15 -4.64
CA ALA A 20 -16.76 6.33 -5.68
C ALA A 20 -15.32 6.00 -5.20
N LEU A 21 -14.97 6.37 -3.96
CA LEU A 21 -13.68 6.02 -3.40
C LEU A 21 -13.55 4.50 -3.17
N THR A 22 -14.63 3.84 -2.76
CA THR A 22 -14.66 2.37 -2.60
C THR A 22 -14.41 1.67 -3.93
N GLU A 23 -15.09 2.09 -4.99
CA GLU A 23 -14.89 1.55 -6.34
C GLU A 23 -13.46 1.82 -6.85
N LEU A 24 -12.94 3.02 -6.64
CA LEU A 24 -11.56 3.37 -7.02
C LEU A 24 -10.55 2.45 -6.33
N VAL A 25 -10.69 2.23 -5.01
CA VAL A 25 -9.81 1.34 -4.25
C VAL A 25 -9.96 -0.10 -4.73
N TRP A 26 -11.17 -0.55 -5.06
CA TRP A 26 -11.40 -1.88 -5.60
C TRP A 26 -10.63 -2.10 -6.92
N THR A 27 -10.80 -1.20 -7.89
CA THR A 27 -10.05 -1.26 -9.16
C THR A 27 -8.54 -1.16 -8.93
N GLN A 28 -8.11 -0.36 -7.95
CA GLN A 28 -6.69 -0.26 -7.62
C GLN A 28 -6.13 -1.58 -7.06
N ILE A 29 -6.90 -2.32 -6.25
CA ILE A 29 -6.49 -3.62 -5.71
C ILE A 29 -6.25 -4.63 -6.83
N GLU A 30 -7.12 -4.67 -7.84
CA GLU A 30 -6.93 -5.56 -9.01
C GLU A 30 -5.61 -5.27 -9.72
N ASN A 31 -5.32 -4.00 -10.00
CA ASN A 31 -4.05 -3.59 -10.62
C ASN A 31 -2.84 -3.95 -9.75
N VAL A 32 -2.93 -3.71 -8.44
CA VAL A 32 -1.86 -4.01 -7.48
C VAL A 32 -1.58 -5.51 -7.42
N ALA A 33 -2.62 -6.35 -7.41
CA ALA A 33 -2.46 -7.80 -7.35
C ALA A 33 -1.71 -8.34 -8.59
N VAL A 34 -2.11 -7.89 -9.79
CA VAL A 34 -1.48 -8.29 -11.05
C VAL A 34 -0.02 -7.85 -11.12
N ASP A 35 0.28 -6.61 -10.71
CA ASP A 35 1.65 -6.09 -10.67
C ASP A 35 2.52 -6.91 -9.69
N LEU A 36 2.02 -7.20 -8.48
CA LEU A 36 2.75 -7.96 -7.47
C LEU A 36 3.02 -9.41 -7.89
N GLU A 37 2.04 -10.08 -8.50
CA GLU A 37 2.20 -11.42 -9.05
C GLU A 37 3.28 -11.41 -10.14
N SER A 38 3.20 -10.45 -11.07
CA SER A 38 4.15 -10.31 -12.17
C SER A 38 5.57 -10.06 -11.68
N PHE A 39 5.77 -9.20 -10.68
CA PHE A 39 7.09 -8.93 -10.10
C PHE A 39 7.67 -10.14 -9.36
N CYS A 40 6.85 -10.83 -8.57
CA CYS A 40 7.25 -12.03 -7.86
C CYS A 40 7.64 -13.14 -8.84
N HIS A 41 6.83 -13.38 -9.87
CA HIS A 41 7.07 -14.38 -10.90
C HIS A 41 8.34 -14.05 -11.72
N HIS A 42 8.53 -12.78 -12.11
CA HIS A 42 9.73 -12.33 -12.81
C HIS A 42 11.02 -12.63 -12.02
N ALA A 43 10.96 -12.58 -10.70
CA ALA A 43 12.08 -12.92 -9.82
C ALA A 43 12.19 -14.43 -9.51
N GLY A 44 11.44 -15.29 -10.20
CA GLY A 44 11.45 -16.75 -10.00
C GLY A 44 10.84 -17.21 -8.68
N ARG A 45 10.01 -16.39 -8.05
CA ARG A 45 9.39 -16.67 -6.74
C ARG A 45 7.89 -16.90 -6.90
N SER A 46 7.32 -17.66 -5.96
CA SER A 46 5.86 -17.85 -5.81
C SER A 46 5.26 -17.13 -4.61
N THR A 47 6.10 -16.51 -3.78
CA THR A 47 5.69 -15.75 -2.60
C THR A 47 6.15 -14.31 -2.72
N VAL A 48 5.19 -13.38 -2.65
CA VAL A 48 5.43 -11.93 -2.69
C VAL A 48 6.25 -11.50 -1.48
N THR A 49 7.21 -10.60 -1.70
CA THR A 49 8.12 -10.07 -0.69
C THR A 49 8.05 -8.54 -0.64
N THR A 50 8.71 -7.93 0.35
CA THR A 50 8.81 -6.46 0.43
C THR A 50 9.47 -5.83 -0.80
N ALA A 51 10.33 -6.55 -1.51
CA ALA A 51 10.96 -6.05 -2.73
C ALA A 51 9.93 -5.78 -3.84
N ASP A 52 8.91 -6.63 -3.98
CA ASP A 52 7.85 -6.49 -4.98
C ASP A 52 6.98 -5.26 -4.69
N VAL A 53 6.64 -5.05 -3.41
CA VAL A 53 5.86 -3.88 -2.96
C VAL A 53 6.66 -2.58 -3.14
N LEU A 54 7.97 -2.59 -2.86
CA LEU A 54 8.82 -1.43 -3.13
C LEU A 54 8.94 -1.14 -4.63
N LEU A 55 8.94 -2.18 -5.48
CA LEU A 55 8.94 -2.01 -6.93
C LEU A 55 7.64 -1.42 -7.45
N LEU A 56 6.50 -1.77 -6.84
CA LEU A 56 5.20 -1.16 -7.11
C LEU A 56 5.20 0.34 -6.73
N ALA A 57 5.70 0.68 -5.55
CA ALA A 57 5.73 2.05 -5.03
C ALA A 57 6.63 3.01 -5.84
N ARG A 58 7.54 2.50 -6.69
CA ARG A 58 8.52 3.31 -7.43
C ARG A 58 7.92 4.43 -8.31
N LYS A 59 6.65 4.29 -8.70
CA LYS A 59 5.93 5.28 -9.52
C LYS A 59 5.73 6.61 -8.78
N ASN A 60 5.87 6.62 -7.45
CA ASN A 60 5.79 7.80 -6.59
C ASN A 60 6.99 7.79 -5.63
N SER A 61 7.93 8.73 -5.81
CA SER A 61 9.18 8.81 -5.05
C SER A 61 8.97 8.98 -3.55
N ASP A 62 7.95 9.76 -3.16
CA ASP A 62 7.66 10.06 -1.76
C ASP A 62 7.07 8.82 -1.08
N LEU A 63 6.15 8.14 -1.76
CA LEU A 63 5.60 6.86 -1.32
C LEU A 63 6.70 5.80 -1.18
N LEU A 64 7.60 5.70 -2.17
CA LEU A 64 8.73 4.77 -2.10
C LEU A 64 9.60 5.05 -0.87
N THR A 65 9.89 6.32 -0.58
CA THR A 65 10.69 6.73 0.56
C THR A 65 10.02 6.34 1.88
N LEU A 66 8.73 6.62 2.02
CA LEU A 66 7.94 6.24 3.19
C LEU A 66 7.89 4.73 3.39
N MET A 67 7.67 3.96 2.31
CA MET A 67 7.59 2.50 2.37
C MET A 67 8.94 1.87 2.72
N ARG A 68 10.06 2.43 2.23
CA ARG A 68 11.40 1.98 2.62
C ARG A 68 11.64 2.19 4.12
N ALA A 69 11.34 3.38 4.64
CA ALA A 69 11.48 3.67 6.06
C ALA A 69 10.66 2.70 6.93
N TYR A 70 9.41 2.44 6.54
CA TYR A 70 8.54 1.49 7.23
C TYR A 70 9.08 0.05 7.24
N VAL A 71 9.65 -0.40 6.12
CA VAL A 71 10.27 -1.74 6.03
C VAL A 71 11.49 -1.85 6.94
N GLU A 72 12.36 -0.84 6.97
CA GLU A 72 13.56 -0.84 7.81
C GLU A 72 13.21 -0.82 9.31
N GLU A 73 12.23 -0.01 9.72
CA GLU A 73 11.72 0.00 11.10
C GLU A 73 11.23 -1.40 11.54
N ARG A 74 10.49 -2.10 10.66
CA ARG A 74 9.95 -3.44 10.93
C ARG A 74 11.01 -4.53 10.95
N LYS A 75 12.16 -4.34 10.30
CA LYS A 75 13.30 -5.26 10.39
C LYS A 75 14.04 -5.07 11.71
N GLY A 76 14.37 -3.84 12.07
CA GLY A 76 15.04 -3.54 13.34
C GLY A 76 14.21 -3.95 14.57
N GLY A 77 12.88 -3.83 14.51
CA GLY A 77 11.99 -4.31 15.57
C GLY A 77 11.87 -5.84 15.69
N ARG A 78 12.24 -6.60 14.65
CA ARG A 78 12.33 -8.07 14.71
C ARG A 78 13.67 -8.52 15.29
N GLU A 79 14.76 -7.88 14.91
CA GLU A 79 16.11 -8.18 15.41
C GLU A 79 16.30 -7.83 16.90
N GLY A 80 15.54 -6.88 17.44
CA GLY A 80 15.55 -6.53 18.87
C GLY A 80 14.69 -7.41 19.78
N ARG A 81 14.10 -8.50 19.26
CA ARG A 81 13.17 -9.38 20.00
C ARG A 81 13.66 -10.84 20.09
N ASP A 82 14.84 -11.13 19.54
CA ASP A 82 15.58 -12.40 19.62
C ASP A 82 16.83 -12.21 20.50
#